data_AF-A0A497QNM1-F1
#
_entry.id   AF-A0A497QNM1-F1
#
_cell.length_a   1.000
_cell.length_b   1.000
_cell.length_c   1.000
_cell.angle_alpha   90.00
_cell.angle_beta   90.00
_cell.angle_gamma   90.00
#
_symmetry.space_group_name_H-M   'P 1'
#
loop_
_entity.id
_entity.type
_entity.pdbx_description
1 polymer ?
#
loop_
_entity_poly.entity_id
_entity_poly.type
_entity_poly.pdbx_seq_one_letter_code
_entity_poly.pdbx_strand_id
1 'polypeptide(L)'
;MMVWAITMTGLTMGIDEVDIGSARKDVHNKIYEAYDRAEELIRAYYEEDEEILPCAPGRTLYETLELNLMSLLNKVRGDAGNIASHFLGDTAHSVIMTKSGARGNPLNLAQMAACVGQQSVRQNRIHRGYIDRTLPHFKVKDLSPAARGFVLNSYRDGLTPTEFFFHAMGGREGLVDTAVRTSSSGYMQRRLVNALQDMVVENDLSVRTSENMVVQFKYGDDGIDPGRSDAGKIMDFEQAILKTRAFKDLIKKEETITGSLSGKNHPEFPVDYVKRIANEGFSTIEQIGEAPQVRTATKVKSKAKSPLKSKVESKKEPKTESKKESTAMSSIEEFEAVDPAILTEEDWYNWYKLETGKNAVYHSKITKIFQNWKASKLVEVEEKTLEVNEEAVDEESSEEAEEEVEQTISSRDISQFSDKEWMEMYHQETGKDAIYHGKTTKLFKKWKKSKLEEQEPSEMPFEPEVETEQNVVEETSDLANLNFKSLTIEERYQLYTQETGKKAIVRGSTTKIYKNWEAKKMEDTHKGE
;
A
#
# COMPACT_ATOMS: atom_id res chain seq x y z
N MET A 1 29.74 6.03 20.50
CA MET A 1 30.96 5.22 20.19
C MET A 1 30.86 4.45 18.87
N MET A 2 29.84 3.61 18.62
CA MET A 2 29.81 2.77 17.40
C MET A 2 29.85 3.53 16.06
N VAL A 3 29.06 4.59 15.91
CA VAL A 3 29.08 5.41 14.67
C VAL A 3 30.46 6.04 14.44
N TRP A 4 31.11 6.48 15.51
CA TRP A 4 32.48 7.03 15.43
C TRP A 4 33.49 5.95 15.03
N ALA A 5 33.39 4.75 15.60
CA ALA A 5 34.24 3.62 15.23
C ALA A 5 34.11 3.26 13.73
N ILE A 6 32.89 3.11 13.22
CA ILE A 6 32.64 2.82 11.79
C ILE A 6 33.19 3.94 10.89
N THR A 7 33.08 5.20 11.32
CA THR A 7 33.60 6.34 10.58
C THR A 7 35.13 6.35 10.53
N MET A 8 35.80 5.93 11.60
CA MET A 8 37.26 5.85 11.67
C MET A 8 37.83 4.64 10.92
N THR A 9 37.16 3.48 10.97
CA THR A 9 37.62 2.27 10.29
C THR A 9 37.30 2.29 8.80
N GLY A 10 36.23 2.99 8.40
CA GLY A 10 35.66 2.91 7.06
C GLY A 10 34.92 1.59 6.85
N LEU A 11 33.75 1.66 6.22
CA LEU A 11 32.97 0.50 5.80
C LEU A 11 32.42 0.78 4.41
N THR A 12 32.84 0.01 3.42
CA THR A 12 32.47 0.18 2.02
C THR A 12 32.23 -1.16 1.37
N MET A 13 31.39 -1.24 0.35
CA MET A 13 31.11 -2.49 -0.36
C MET A 13 31.52 -2.32 -1.83
N GLY A 14 32.48 -3.13 -2.28
CA GLY A 14 32.89 -3.22 -3.67
C GLY A 14 32.07 -4.25 -4.46
N ILE A 15 32.19 -4.23 -5.79
CA ILE A 15 31.57 -5.24 -6.68
C ILE A 15 32.32 -6.59 -6.64
N ASP A 16 33.57 -6.56 -6.24
CA ASP A 16 34.48 -7.69 -6.03
C ASP A 16 34.10 -8.53 -4.81
N GLU A 17 33.49 -7.93 -3.77
CA GLU A 17 33.02 -8.63 -2.56
C GLU A 17 31.89 -9.64 -2.80
N VAL A 18 31.39 -9.74 -4.03
CA VAL A 18 30.30 -10.65 -4.43
C VAL A 18 30.80 -11.65 -5.48
N ASP A 19 32.04 -11.51 -5.95
CA ASP A 19 32.59 -12.38 -6.99
C ASP A 19 33.14 -13.67 -6.38
N ILE A 20 32.62 -14.80 -6.87
CA ILE A 20 32.98 -16.16 -6.41
C ILE A 20 34.08 -16.81 -7.27
N GLY A 21 34.57 -16.13 -8.31
CA GLY A 21 35.72 -16.56 -9.10
C GLY A 21 35.63 -18.03 -9.56
N SER A 22 36.57 -18.87 -9.11
CA SER A 22 36.65 -20.29 -9.47
C SER A 22 35.48 -21.12 -8.94
N ALA A 23 34.91 -20.76 -7.79
CA ALA A 23 33.78 -21.48 -7.17
C ALA A 23 32.50 -21.42 -8.01
N ARG A 24 32.44 -20.53 -9.02
CA ARG A 24 31.35 -20.50 -10.01
C ARG A 24 31.20 -21.85 -10.72
N LYS A 25 32.29 -22.56 -11.01
CA LYS A 25 32.22 -23.89 -11.64
C LYS A 25 31.56 -24.91 -10.72
N ASP A 26 31.89 -24.88 -9.45
CA ASP A 26 31.33 -25.79 -8.45
C ASP A 26 29.83 -25.55 -8.24
N VAL A 27 29.41 -24.27 -8.22
CA VAL A 27 27.99 -23.88 -8.17
C VAL A 27 27.25 -24.41 -9.40
N HIS A 28 27.79 -24.21 -10.61
CA HIS A 28 27.15 -24.69 -11.84
C HIS A 28 27.07 -26.22 -11.87
N ASN A 29 28.14 -26.93 -11.48
CA ASN A 29 28.13 -28.39 -11.39
C ASN A 29 27.02 -28.89 -10.47
N LYS A 30 26.81 -28.23 -9.32
CA LYS A 30 25.74 -28.58 -8.38
C LYS A 30 24.34 -28.33 -8.96
N ILE A 31 24.18 -27.28 -9.75
CA ILE A 31 22.90 -26.97 -10.40
C ILE A 31 22.63 -27.94 -11.55
N TYR A 32 23.64 -28.32 -12.34
CA TYR A 32 23.47 -29.33 -13.40
C TYR A 32 23.13 -30.71 -12.82
N GLU A 33 23.75 -31.12 -11.70
CA GLU A 33 23.36 -32.33 -10.96
C GLU A 33 21.87 -32.29 -10.53
N ALA A 34 21.34 -31.11 -10.23
CA ALA A 34 19.93 -30.93 -9.93
C ALA A 34 19.02 -31.01 -11.15
N TYR A 35 19.51 -30.55 -12.32
CA TYR A 35 18.77 -30.65 -13.57
C TYR A 35 18.66 -32.11 -14.01
N ASP A 36 19.73 -32.88 -13.88
CA ASP A 36 19.71 -34.32 -14.17
C ASP A 36 18.70 -35.04 -13.29
N ARG A 37 18.72 -34.79 -11.97
CA ARG A 37 17.70 -35.33 -11.05
C ARG A 37 16.28 -34.86 -11.35
N ALA A 38 16.12 -33.61 -11.77
CA ALA A 38 14.81 -33.09 -12.15
C ALA A 38 14.30 -33.80 -13.41
N GLU A 39 15.16 -34.09 -14.38
CA GLU A 39 14.81 -34.90 -15.54
C GLU A 39 14.45 -36.33 -15.15
N GLU A 40 15.17 -36.96 -14.23
CA GLU A 40 14.82 -38.29 -13.70
C GLU A 40 13.39 -38.31 -13.11
N LEU A 41 13.05 -37.33 -12.27
CA LEU A 41 11.69 -37.20 -11.72
C LEU A 41 10.62 -36.97 -12.79
N ILE A 42 10.94 -36.17 -13.82
CA ILE A 42 10.03 -35.91 -14.94
C ILE A 42 9.83 -37.18 -15.78
N ARG A 43 10.89 -37.98 -16.00
CA ARG A 43 10.80 -39.27 -16.70
C ARG A 43 9.94 -40.26 -15.91
N ALA A 44 10.19 -40.40 -14.61
CA ALA A 44 9.37 -41.24 -13.74
C ALA A 44 7.89 -40.85 -13.77
N TYR A 45 7.57 -39.56 -13.87
CA TYR A 45 6.19 -39.10 -14.04
C TYR A 45 5.56 -39.55 -15.36
N TYR A 46 6.30 -39.51 -16.47
CA TYR A 46 5.78 -39.95 -17.78
C TYR A 46 5.70 -41.48 -17.91
N GLU A 47 6.57 -42.20 -17.21
CA GLU A 47 6.61 -43.67 -17.17
C GLU A 47 5.66 -44.25 -16.09
N GLU A 48 5.03 -43.38 -15.29
CA GLU A 48 4.18 -43.75 -14.14
C GLU A 48 4.89 -44.67 -13.13
N ASP A 49 6.19 -44.44 -12.92
CA ASP A 49 7.01 -45.23 -12.00
C ASP A 49 6.84 -44.76 -10.54
N GLU A 50 6.13 -45.58 -9.75
CA GLU A 50 5.84 -45.33 -8.34
C GLU A 50 7.03 -45.57 -7.40
N GLU A 51 8.11 -46.24 -7.85
CA GLU A 51 9.30 -46.45 -7.00
C GLU A 51 10.11 -45.16 -6.84
N ILE A 52 10.29 -44.42 -7.94
CA ILE A 52 11.06 -43.18 -7.97
C ILE A 52 10.19 -42.00 -7.53
N LEU A 53 8.91 -41.97 -7.94
CA LEU A 53 7.98 -40.90 -7.63
C LEU A 53 6.76 -41.42 -6.84
N PRO A 54 6.91 -41.68 -5.54
CA PRO A 54 5.79 -42.09 -4.70
C PRO A 54 4.81 -40.93 -4.52
N CYS A 55 3.50 -41.21 -4.69
CA CYS A 55 2.46 -40.21 -4.55
C CYS A 55 2.38 -39.67 -3.12
N ALA A 56 2.39 -38.34 -2.95
CA ALA A 56 2.24 -37.74 -1.64
C ALA A 56 0.78 -37.88 -1.14
N PRO A 57 0.57 -38.13 0.17
CA PRO A 57 -0.76 -38.35 0.70
C PRO A 57 -1.65 -37.12 0.48
N GLY A 58 -2.83 -37.33 -0.11
CA GLY A 58 -3.81 -36.28 -0.36
C GLY A 58 -3.49 -35.32 -1.51
N ARG A 59 -2.49 -35.64 -2.35
CA ARG A 59 -2.14 -34.87 -3.55
C ARG A 59 -2.24 -35.73 -4.80
N THR A 60 -2.39 -35.07 -5.94
CA THR A 60 -2.30 -35.75 -7.24
C THR A 60 -0.84 -36.10 -7.58
N LEU A 61 -0.64 -37.02 -8.53
CA LEU A 61 0.71 -37.38 -9.00
C LEU A 61 1.45 -36.17 -9.57
N TYR A 62 0.76 -35.32 -10.34
CA TYR A 62 1.34 -34.07 -10.88
C TYR A 62 1.72 -33.07 -9.78
N GLU A 63 0.87 -32.85 -8.79
CA GLU A 63 1.19 -31.98 -7.65
C GLU A 63 2.34 -32.54 -6.80
N THR A 64 2.47 -33.86 -6.74
CA THR A 64 3.59 -34.54 -6.09
C THR A 64 4.90 -34.29 -6.84
N LEU A 65 4.89 -34.43 -8.17
CA LEU A 65 6.02 -34.07 -9.02
C LEU A 65 6.45 -32.62 -8.80
N GLU A 66 5.49 -31.68 -8.87
CA GLU A 66 5.76 -30.25 -8.67
C GLU A 66 6.34 -29.95 -7.28
N LEU A 67 5.82 -30.58 -6.23
CA LEU A 67 6.34 -30.44 -4.88
C LEU A 67 7.79 -30.95 -4.78
N ASN A 68 8.07 -32.13 -5.33
CA ASN A 68 9.40 -32.73 -5.29
C ASN A 68 10.41 -31.89 -6.09
N LEU A 69 10.02 -31.42 -7.28
CA LEU A 69 10.84 -30.51 -8.08
C LEU A 69 11.10 -29.18 -7.36
N MET A 70 10.09 -28.56 -6.76
CA MET A 70 10.29 -27.34 -5.97
C MET A 70 11.21 -27.58 -4.76
N SER A 71 11.07 -28.70 -4.06
CA SER A 71 11.92 -29.05 -2.92
C SER A 71 13.38 -29.23 -3.36
N LEU A 72 13.61 -29.99 -4.43
CA LEU A 72 14.93 -30.22 -5.03
C LEU A 72 15.61 -28.90 -5.42
N LEU A 73 14.91 -28.05 -6.18
CA LEU A 73 15.46 -26.79 -6.68
C LEU A 73 15.72 -25.77 -5.55
N ASN A 74 14.87 -25.76 -4.50
CA ASN A 74 15.11 -24.93 -3.32
C ASN A 74 16.32 -25.41 -2.51
N LYS A 75 16.52 -26.73 -2.39
CA LYS A 75 17.69 -27.30 -1.71
C LYS A 75 18.98 -26.91 -2.43
N VAL A 76 18.99 -27.04 -3.76
CA VAL A 76 20.16 -26.73 -4.60
C VAL A 76 20.52 -25.25 -4.55
N ARG A 77 19.53 -24.36 -4.49
CA ARG A 77 19.77 -22.92 -4.23
C ARG A 77 20.47 -22.71 -2.88
N GLY A 78 20.05 -23.42 -1.83
CA GLY A 78 20.69 -23.37 -0.51
C GLY A 78 22.13 -23.86 -0.55
N ASP A 79 22.37 -25.02 -1.19
CA ASP A 79 23.71 -25.60 -1.35
C ASP A 79 24.65 -24.66 -2.13
N ALA A 80 24.16 -24.09 -3.25
CA ALA A 80 24.87 -23.09 -4.03
C ALA A 80 25.22 -21.84 -3.21
N GLY A 81 24.29 -21.37 -2.38
CA GLY A 81 24.51 -20.25 -1.47
C GLY A 81 25.57 -20.54 -0.40
N ASN A 82 25.59 -21.77 0.12
CA ASN A 82 26.62 -22.20 1.07
C ASN A 82 28.00 -22.23 0.41
N ILE A 83 28.12 -22.80 -0.80
CA ILE A 83 29.40 -22.80 -1.55
C ILE A 83 29.91 -21.36 -1.75
N ALA A 84 29.03 -20.44 -2.17
CA ALA A 84 29.38 -19.04 -2.34
C ALA A 84 29.81 -18.39 -1.01
N SER A 85 29.08 -18.63 0.09
CA SER A 85 29.43 -18.06 1.40
C SER A 85 30.77 -18.53 1.93
N HIS A 86 31.16 -19.80 1.69
CA HIS A 86 32.47 -20.30 2.11
C HIS A 86 33.60 -19.64 1.32
N PHE A 87 33.38 -19.35 0.03
CA PHE A 87 34.40 -18.75 -0.84
C PHE A 87 34.57 -17.24 -0.61
N LEU A 88 33.48 -16.51 -0.36
CA LEU A 88 33.52 -15.06 -0.10
C LEU A 88 34.28 -14.70 1.18
N GLY A 89 34.33 -15.61 2.14
CA GLY A 89 35.05 -15.42 3.41
C GLY A 89 34.38 -14.41 4.35
N ASP A 90 34.81 -14.42 5.61
CA ASP A 90 34.19 -13.64 6.68
C ASP A 90 34.67 -12.19 6.76
N THR A 91 35.69 -11.86 5.98
CA THR A 91 36.32 -10.53 5.95
C THR A 91 35.61 -9.54 5.04
N ALA A 92 34.84 -10.02 4.07
CA ALA A 92 34.11 -9.17 3.13
C ALA A 92 33.04 -8.36 3.88
N HIS A 93 32.92 -7.05 3.60
CA HIS A 93 31.95 -6.20 4.29
C HIS A 93 30.51 -6.62 3.98
N SER A 94 30.23 -7.13 2.77
CA SER A 94 28.96 -7.75 2.39
C SER A 94 28.55 -8.91 3.31
N VAL A 95 29.51 -9.77 3.68
CA VAL A 95 29.31 -10.91 4.59
C VAL A 95 29.17 -10.42 6.02
N ILE A 96 29.97 -9.43 6.45
CA ILE A 96 29.86 -8.82 7.78
C ILE A 96 28.47 -8.19 7.97
N MET A 97 27.97 -7.44 6.99
CA MET A 97 26.62 -6.86 7.00
C MET A 97 25.54 -7.93 7.11
N THR A 98 25.71 -9.02 6.37
CA THR A 98 24.77 -10.15 6.36
C THR A 98 24.76 -10.89 7.70
N LYS A 99 25.93 -11.25 8.25
CA LYS A 99 26.06 -11.97 9.53
C LYS A 99 25.68 -11.11 10.74
N SER A 100 25.95 -9.81 10.69
CA SER A 100 25.53 -8.87 11.75
C SER A 100 24.03 -8.56 11.73
N GLY A 101 23.30 -8.97 10.69
CA GLY A 101 21.89 -8.63 10.48
C GLY A 101 21.68 -7.17 10.01
N ALA A 102 22.76 -6.43 9.77
CA ALA A 102 22.71 -5.06 9.28
C ALA A 102 22.48 -5.05 7.76
N ARG A 103 21.20 -5.02 7.35
CA ARG A 103 20.78 -4.84 5.95
C ARG A 103 21.37 -5.89 5.00
N GLY A 104 21.15 -7.17 5.31
CA GLY A 104 21.52 -8.30 4.47
C GLY A 104 20.93 -9.60 5.01
N ASN A 105 20.65 -10.55 4.13
CA ASN A 105 20.27 -11.92 4.49
C ASN A 105 21.15 -12.87 3.65
N PRO A 106 21.64 -13.99 4.20
CA PRO A 106 22.41 -14.98 3.45
C PRO A 106 21.75 -15.39 2.11
N LEU A 107 20.41 -15.43 2.06
CA LEU A 107 19.67 -15.69 0.83
C LEU A 107 19.93 -14.64 -0.25
N ASN A 108 19.91 -13.35 0.11
CA ASN A 108 20.12 -12.27 -0.85
C ASN A 108 21.57 -12.25 -1.35
N LEU A 109 22.52 -12.53 -0.46
CA LEU A 109 23.93 -12.65 -0.83
C LEU A 109 24.13 -13.83 -1.80
N ALA A 110 23.48 -14.97 -1.55
CA ALA A 110 23.49 -16.12 -2.45
C ALA A 110 22.86 -15.80 -3.82
N GLN A 111 21.80 -14.98 -3.89
CA GLN A 111 21.21 -14.56 -5.17
C GLN A 111 22.11 -13.61 -5.96
N MET A 112 22.87 -12.77 -5.26
CA MET A 112 23.83 -11.86 -5.88
C MET A 112 25.05 -12.61 -6.43
N ALA A 113 25.55 -13.63 -5.72
CA ALA A 113 26.81 -14.32 -6.02
C ALA A 113 26.66 -15.67 -6.75
N ALA A 114 25.67 -16.49 -6.37
CA ALA A 114 25.54 -17.89 -6.81
C ALA A 114 24.46 -18.07 -7.89
N CYS A 115 23.18 -18.03 -7.51
CA CYS A 115 22.04 -18.14 -8.43
C CYS A 115 20.79 -17.51 -7.79
N VAL A 116 19.90 -16.94 -8.62
CA VAL A 116 18.64 -16.39 -8.10
C VAL A 116 17.70 -17.51 -7.65
N GLY A 117 17.69 -18.63 -8.38
CA GLY A 117 16.94 -19.85 -8.08
C GLY A 117 15.50 -19.85 -8.63
N GLN A 118 14.67 -20.76 -8.12
CA GLN A 118 13.30 -20.98 -8.61
C GLN A 118 12.40 -19.75 -8.40
N GLN A 119 11.78 -19.27 -9.48
CA GLN A 119 10.72 -18.26 -9.41
C GLN A 119 9.35 -18.95 -9.24
N SER A 120 8.52 -18.43 -8.34
CA SER A 120 7.16 -18.92 -8.12
C SER A 120 6.15 -17.82 -8.36
N VAL A 121 4.92 -18.21 -8.69
CA VAL A 121 3.74 -17.35 -8.70
C VAL A 121 2.62 -18.09 -7.98
N ARG A 122 2.09 -17.53 -6.89
CA ARG A 122 1.06 -18.15 -6.04
C ARG A 122 1.45 -19.54 -5.57
N GLN A 123 2.66 -19.66 -5.02
CA GLN A 123 3.23 -20.91 -4.46
C GLN A 123 3.53 -22.03 -5.45
N ASN A 124 3.14 -21.91 -6.72
CA ASN A 124 3.47 -22.87 -7.77
C ASN A 124 4.61 -22.35 -8.66
N ARG A 125 5.29 -23.26 -9.38
CA ARG A 125 6.23 -22.87 -10.44
C ARG A 125 5.47 -22.14 -11.55
N ILE A 126 6.19 -21.34 -12.33
CA ILE A 126 5.56 -20.54 -13.39
C ILE A 126 4.99 -21.49 -14.44
N HIS A 127 3.67 -21.50 -14.60
CA HIS A 127 2.96 -22.32 -15.57
C HIS A 127 2.05 -21.50 -16.51
N ARG A 128 1.79 -20.24 -16.18
CA ARG A 128 0.92 -19.35 -16.97
C ARG A 128 1.69 -18.82 -18.17
N GLY A 129 1.14 -18.98 -19.38
CA GLY A 129 1.76 -18.57 -20.62
C GLY A 129 0.96 -18.99 -21.84
N TYR A 130 1.66 -19.53 -22.84
CA TYR A 130 1.06 -20.14 -24.02
C TYR A 130 0.42 -21.50 -23.68
N ILE A 131 -0.26 -22.11 -24.66
CA ILE A 131 -0.80 -23.47 -24.52
C ILE A 131 0.36 -24.45 -24.32
N ASP A 132 0.34 -25.17 -23.19
CA ASP A 132 1.34 -26.18 -22.78
C ASP A 132 2.81 -25.70 -22.71
N ARG A 133 3.08 -24.39 -22.63
CA ARG A 133 4.42 -23.83 -22.40
C ARG A 133 4.36 -22.41 -21.85
N THR A 134 5.36 -22.01 -21.08
CA THR A 134 5.43 -20.67 -20.49
C THR A 134 5.83 -19.60 -21.51
N LEU A 135 6.91 -19.85 -22.25
CA LEU A 135 7.49 -18.98 -23.28
C LEU A 135 7.57 -19.69 -24.63
N PRO A 136 7.57 -18.97 -25.76
CA PRO A 136 7.61 -19.57 -27.09
C PRO A 136 8.97 -20.20 -27.44
N HIS A 137 10.00 -19.92 -26.63
CA HIS A 137 11.36 -20.46 -26.79
C HIS A 137 11.50 -21.91 -26.32
N PHE A 138 10.55 -22.41 -25.53
CA PHE A 138 10.57 -23.78 -25.00
C PHE A 138 9.70 -24.72 -25.83
N LYS A 139 10.03 -26.00 -25.78
CA LYS A 139 9.23 -27.04 -26.43
C LYS A 139 7.86 -27.16 -25.76
N VAL A 140 6.89 -27.68 -26.52
CA VAL A 140 5.54 -27.97 -26.01
C VAL A 140 5.62 -29.03 -24.92
N LYS A 141 4.93 -28.83 -23.79
CA LYS A 141 4.91 -29.71 -22.61
C LYS A 141 6.26 -29.89 -21.90
N ASP A 142 7.16 -28.94 -22.04
CA ASP A 142 8.43 -28.94 -21.31
C ASP A 142 8.21 -28.60 -19.81
N LEU A 143 8.62 -29.52 -18.94
CA LEU A 143 8.53 -29.42 -17.47
C LEU A 143 9.90 -29.19 -16.81
N SER A 144 10.96 -29.02 -17.61
CA SER A 144 12.31 -28.78 -17.13
C SER A 144 12.38 -27.56 -16.20
N PRO A 145 13.35 -27.51 -15.27
CA PRO A 145 13.51 -26.37 -14.37
C PRO A 145 13.58 -25.03 -15.11
N ALA A 146 14.34 -24.96 -16.22
CA ALA A 146 14.48 -23.75 -17.02
C ALA A 146 13.17 -23.31 -17.68
N ALA A 147 12.38 -24.25 -18.23
CA ALA A 147 11.09 -23.95 -18.85
C ALA A 147 10.04 -23.45 -17.83
N ARG A 148 10.16 -23.88 -16.57
CA ARG A 148 9.26 -23.52 -15.47
C ARG A 148 9.81 -22.44 -14.53
N GLY A 149 10.76 -21.63 -15.01
CA GLY A 149 11.17 -20.39 -14.35
C GLY A 149 12.25 -20.57 -13.28
N PHE A 150 13.13 -21.55 -13.39
CA PHE A 150 14.37 -21.58 -12.64
C PHE A 150 15.40 -20.64 -13.26
N VAL A 151 15.96 -19.73 -12.45
CA VAL A 151 17.00 -18.79 -12.87
C VAL A 151 18.34 -19.30 -12.39
N LEU A 152 19.20 -19.70 -13.36
CA LEU A 152 20.52 -20.25 -13.13
C LEU A 152 21.50 -19.15 -12.75
N ASN A 153 21.49 -18.04 -13.50
CA ASN A 153 22.48 -16.99 -13.33
C ASN A 153 22.26 -16.19 -12.05
N SER A 154 23.35 -15.63 -11.54
CA SER A 154 23.35 -14.66 -10.43
C SER A 154 23.08 -13.24 -10.94
N TYR A 155 22.72 -12.30 -10.05
CA TYR A 155 22.62 -10.88 -10.45
C TYR A 155 23.96 -10.30 -10.90
N ARG A 156 25.09 -10.85 -10.41
CA ARG A 156 26.43 -10.43 -10.80
C ARG A 156 26.79 -10.85 -12.22
N ASP A 157 26.37 -12.05 -12.63
CA ASP A 157 26.63 -12.62 -13.96
C ASP A 157 25.68 -12.05 -15.02
N GLY A 158 24.50 -11.61 -14.58
CA GLY A 158 23.46 -11.06 -15.44
C GLY A 158 22.49 -12.13 -15.91
N LEU A 159 21.25 -11.72 -16.12
CA LEU A 159 20.15 -12.62 -16.48
C LEU A 159 20.00 -12.71 -18.00
N THR A 160 19.74 -13.92 -18.49
CA THR A 160 19.31 -14.12 -19.89
C THR A 160 17.91 -13.53 -20.12
N PRO A 161 17.48 -13.26 -21.37
CA PRO A 161 16.17 -12.66 -21.62
C PRO A 161 14.99 -13.47 -21.06
N THR A 162 15.07 -14.80 -21.09
CA THR A 162 14.04 -15.70 -20.53
C THR A 162 14.03 -15.63 -19.00
N GLU A 163 15.20 -15.70 -18.37
CA GLU A 163 15.36 -15.57 -16.91
C GLU A 163 14.90 -14.21 -16.39
N PHE A 164 15.24 -13.14 -17.08
CA PHE A 164 14.80 -11.78 -16.74
C PHE A 164 13.27 -11.68 -16.77
N PHE A 165 12.63 -12.28 -17.78
CA PHE A 165 11.17 -12.29 -17.88
C PHE A 165 10.52 -13.12 -16.76
N PHE A 166 11.07 -14.29 -16.44
CA PHE A 166 10.60 -15.09 -15.30
C PHE A 166 10.79 -14.37 -13.96
N HIS A 167 11.92 -13.69 -13.77
CA HIS A 167 12.18 -12.90 -12.59
C HIS A 167 11.18 -11.74 -12.45
N ALA A 168 10.83 -11.07 -13.55
CA ALA A 168 9.79 -10.04 -13.55
C ALA A 168 8.40 -10.59 -13.17
N MET A 169 8.07 -11.82 -13.58
CA MET A 169 6.81 -12.48 -13.14
C MET A 169 6.79 -12.70 -11.63
N GLY A 170 7.87 -13.22 -11.05
CA GLY A 170 8.01 -13.41 -9.60
C GLY A 170 7.98 -12.09 -8.83
N GLY A 171 8.67 -11.06 -9.32
CA GLY A 171 8.67 -9.72 -8.72
C GLY A 171 7.29 -9.08 -8.64
N ARG A 172 6.41 -9.34 -9.62
CA ARG A 172 5.04 -8.82 -9.62
C ARG A 172 4.20 -9.41 -8.48
N GLU A 173 4.44 -10.66 -8.07
CA GLU A 173 3.74 -11.27 -6.94
C GLU A 173 3.97 -10.46 -5.67
N GLY A 174 5.23 -10.14 -5.35
CA GLY A 174 5.57 -9.36 -4.15
C GLY A 174 4.93 -7.97 -4.12
N LEU A 175 4.89 -7.27 -5.27
CA LEU A 175 4.26 -5.95 -5.38
C LEU A 175 2.74 -6.01 -5.14
N VAL A 176 2.07 -6.98 -5.76
CA VAL A 176 0.62 -7.13 -5.63
C VAL A 176 0.24 -7.60 -4.24
N ASP A 177 0.94 -8.59 -3.70
CA ASP A 177 0.62 -9.20 -2.42
C ASP A 177 0.77 -8.19 -1.26
N THR A 178 1.82 -7.38 -1.28
CA THR A 178 2.03 -6.31 -0.27
C THR A 178 0.90 -5.27 -0.33
N ALA A 179 0.47 -4.88 -1.53
CA ALA A 179 -0.60 -3.91 -1.71
C ALA A 179 -1.96 -4.47 -1.23
N VAL A 180 -2.26 -5.73 -1.53
CA VAL A 180 -3.54 -6.35 -1.15
C VAL A 180 -3.63 -6.61 0.35
N ARG A 181 -2.56 -7.12 1.00
CA ARG A 181 -2.56 -7.45 2.43
C ARG A 181 -2.81 -6.24 3.35
N THR A 182 -2.45 -5.04 2.92
CA THR A 182 -2.65 -3.82 3.71
C THR A 182 -4.14 -3.57 3.99
N SER A 183 -5.00 -3.82 3.00
CA SER A 183 -6.44 -3.56 3.13
C SER A 183 -7.13 -4.48 4.15
N SER A 184 -6.84 -5.78 4.10
CA SER A 184 -7.43 -6.78 5.00
C SER A 184 -6.87 -6.65 6.42
N SER A 185 -5.56 -6.45 6.56
CA SER A 185 -4.92 -6.26 7.87
C SER A 185 -5.44 -5.00 8.56
N GLY A 186 -5.50 -3.86 7.86
CA GLY A 186 -6.01 -2.60 8.41
C GLY A 186 -7.49 -2.67 8.78
N TYR A 187 -8.31 -3.34 7.97
CA TYR A 187 -9.73 -3.52 8.28
C TYR A 187 -9.93 -4.44 9.50
N MET A 188 -9.20 -5.55 9.58
CA MET A 188 -9.22 -6.44 10.74
C MET A 188 -8.80 -5.69 12.01
N GLN A 189 -7.70 -4.95 11.95
CA GLN A 189 -7.24 -4.11 13.06
C GLN A 189 -8.32 -3.12 13.49
N ARG A 190 -8.94 -2.38 12.56
CA ARG A 190 -10.00 -1.42 12.89
C ARG A 190 -11.20 -2.07 13.58
N ARG A 191 -11.62 -3.26 13.12
CA ARG A 191 -12.71 -4.01 13.76
C ARG A 191 -12.36 -4.41 15.19
N LEU A 192 -11.15 -4.90 15.41
CA LEU A 192 -10.69 -5.31 16.73
C LEU A 192 -10.52 -4.11 17.66
N VAL A 193 -9.90 -3.02 17.19
CA VAL A 193 -9.73 -1.79 17.99
C VAL A 193 -11.09 -1.24 18.42
N ASN A 194 -12.05 -1.11 17.49
CA ASN A 194 -13.37 -0.61 17.83
C ASN A 194 -14.15 -1.52 18.80
N ALA A 195 -13.88 -2.83 18.78
CA ALA A 195 -14.54 -3.78 19.69
C ALA A 195 -13.90 -3.82 21.08
N LEU A 196 -12.60 -3.53 21.18
CA LEU A 196 -11.80 -3.73 22.40
C LEU A 196 -11.39 -2.42 23.08
N GLN A 197 -11.66 -1.26 22.48
CA GLN A 197 -11.26 0.07 22.99
C GLN A 197 -11.86 0.42 24.36
N ASP A 198 -13.02 -0.16 24.71
CA ASP A 198 -13.73 0.15 25.96
C ASP A 198 -13.26 -0.70 27.15
N MET A 199 -12.31 -1.64 26.92
CA MET A 199 -11.79 -2.49 28.00
C MET A 199 -10.73 -1.77 28.81
N VAL A 200 -10.90 -1.77 30.13
CA VAL A 200 -9.99 -1.14 31.10
C VAL A 200 -9.65 -2.14 32.20
N VAL A 201 -8.41 -2.05 32.71
CA VAL A 201 -7.96 -2.78 33.89
C VAL A 201 -8.28 -1.94 35.13
N GLU A 202 -9.15 -2.44 35.98
CA GLU A 202 -9.54 -1.79 37.24
C GLU A 202 -8.51 -2.05 38.35
N ASN A 203 -8.64 -1.33 39.48
CA ASN A 203 -7.72 -1.43 40.62
C ASN A 203 -7.65 -2.84 41.25
N ASP A 204 -8.66 -3.67 41.03
CA ASP A 204 -8.70 -5.07 41.48
C ASP A 204 -8.03 -6.05 40.50
N LEU A 205 -7.36 -5.54 39.46
CA LEU A 205 -6.73 -6.28 38.36
C LEU A 205 -7.72 -7.03 37.45
N SER A 206 -9.03 -6.78 37.59
CA SER A 206 -10.04 -7.29 36.66
C SER A 206 -10.11 -6.43 35.41
N VAL A 207 -10.42 -7.05 34.27
CA VAL A 207 -10.68 -6.34 33.00
C VAL A 207 -12.17 -6.17 32.85
N ARG A 208 -12.63 -4.93 32.74
CA ARG A 208 -14.05 -4.60 32.65
C ARG A 208 -14.35 -3.77 31.41
N THR A 209 -15.58 -3.88 30.93
CA THR A 209 -16.14 -2.98 29.90
C THR A 209 -16.59 -1.66 30.51
N SER A 210 -16.94 -0.69 29.67
CA SER A 210 -17.54 0.60 30.07
C SER A 210 -18.86 0.45 30.86
N GLU A 211 -19.60 -0.64 30.65
CA GLU A 211 -20.81 -1.01 31.41
C GLU A 211 -20.49 -1.73 32.73
N ASN A 212 -19.22 -1.77 33.13
CA ASN A 212 -18.71 -2.43 34.33
C ASN A 212 -18.95 -3.96 34.34
N MET A 213 -19.13 -4.58 33.17
CA MET A 213 -19.18 -6.03 33.05
C MET A 213 -17.77 -6.63 33.09
N VAL A 214 -17.56 -7.63 33.93
CA VAL A 214 -16.27 -8.30 34.08
C VAL A 214 -16.03 -9.25 32.90
N VAL A 215 -14.99 -8.99 32.11
CA VAL A 215 -14.56 -9.84 30.98
C VAL A 215 -13.51 -10.84 31.43
N GLN A 216 -12.52 -10.39 32.22
CA GLN A 216 -11.51 -11.25 32.83
C GLN A 216 -11.38 -10.90 34.32
N PHE A 217 -11.36 -11.92 35.19
CA PHE A 217 -11.19 -11.71 36.64
C PHE A 217 -9.79 -11.24 37.01
N LYS A 218 -8.79 -11.63 36.21
CA LYS A 218 -7.40 -11.21 36.38
C LYS A 218 -6.81 -10.96 34.99
N TYR A 219 -6.30 -9.76 34.76
CA TYR A 219 -5.71 -9.37 33.47
C TYR A 219 -4.62 -10.36 33.05
N GLY A 220 -4.76 -10.96 31.87
CA GLY A 220 -3.73 -11.86 31.30
C GLY A 220 -3.44 -13.11 32.14
N ASP A 221 -4.35 -13.52 33.03
CA ASP A 221 -4.22 -14.58 34.05
C ASP A 221 -3.14 -14.31 35.13
N ASP A 222 -2.02 -13.68 34.77
CA ASP A 222 -0.89 -13.41 35.66
C ASP A 222 -0.89 -11.99 36.25
N GLY A 223 -1.58 -11.04 35.62
CA GLY A 223 -1.63 -9.62 36.00
C GLY A 223 -0.45 -8.80 35.49
N ILE A 224 0.31 -9.30 34.51
CA ILE A 224 1.57 -8.69 34.07
C ILE A 224 1.40 -8.02 32.72
N ASP A 225 1.84 -6.77 32.63
CA ASP A 225 1.89 -6.04 31.37
C ASP A 225 2.97 -6.65 30.44
N PRO A 226 2.61 -7.13 29.24
CA PRO A 226 3.59 -7.65 28.29
C PRO A 226 4.66 -6.61 27.91
N GLY A 227 4.35 -5.31 27.97
CA GLY A 227 5.31 -4.24 27.75
C GLY A 227 6.39 -4.11 28.84
N ARG A 228 6.13 -4.65 30.04
CA ARG A 228 7.07 -4.71 31.17
C ARG A 228 7.63 -6.11 31.43
N SER A 229 7.07 -7.11 30.77
CA SER A 229 7.52 -8.50 30.84
C SER A 229 8.88 -8.69 30.15
N ASP A 230 9.64 -9.69 30.59
CA ASP A 230 10.87 -10.10 29.89
C ASP A 230 10.49 -11.09 28.79
N ALA A 231 10.14 -10.57 27.62
CA ALA A 231 9.70 -11.34 26.44
C ALA A 231 8.56 -12.34 26.75
N GLY A 232 7.57 -11.91 27.55
CA GLY A 232 6.41 -12.74 27.94
C GLY A 232 6.64 -13.63 29.15
N LYS A 233 7.84 -13.63 29.76
CA LYS A 233 8.06 -14.23 31.07
C LYS A 233 7.75 -13.24 32.19
N ILE A 234 7.22 -13.77 33.30
CA ILE A 234 6.97 -13.03 34.55
C ILE A 234 8.26 -12.36 35.05
N MET A 235 9.34 -13.14 35.14
CA MET A 235 10.67 -12.68 35.51
C MET A 235 11.70 -13.68 35.00
N ASP A 236 12.75 -13.19 34.35
CA ASP A 236 13.92 -14.02 34.05
C ASP A 236 14.86 -14.03 35.26
N PHE A 237 14.74 -15.08 36.08
CA PHE A 237 15.56 -15.25 37.28
C PHE A 237 17.06 -15.34 36.97
N GLU A 238 17.44 -15.87 35.81
CA GLU A 238 18.85 -15.98 35.43
C GLU A 238 19.43 -14.59 35.14
N GLN A 239 18.70 -13.78 34.38
CA GLN A 239 19.11 -12.40 34.14
C GLN A 239 19.11 -11.57 35.43
N ALA A 240 18.16 -11.80 36.33
CA ALA A 240 18.12 -11.14 37.64
C ALA A 240 19.34 -11.51 38.52
N ILE A 241 19.71 -12.80 38.57
CA ILE A 241 20.88 -13.29 39.30
C ILE A 241 22.18 -12.75 38.67
N LEU A 242 22.27 -12.72 37.35
CA LEU A 242 23.41 -12.15 36.64
C LEU A 242 23.56 -10.65 36.93
N LYS A 243 22.47 -9.89 36.92
CA LYS A 243 22.45 -8.48 37.31
C LYS A 243 22.93 -8.30 38.75
N THR A 244 22.49 -9.13 39.71
CA THR A 244 22.94 -9.02 41.11
C THR A 244 24.41 -9.39 41.30
N ARG A 245 24.92 -10.39 40.55
CA ARG A 245 26.34 -10.77 40.58
C ARG A 245 27.21 -9.67 39.96
N ALA A 246 26.84 -9.19 38.76
CA ALA A 246 27.54 -8.11 38.08
C ALA A 246 27.53 -6.82 38.89
N PHE A 247 26.44 -6.52 39.59
CA PHE A 247 26.35 -5.35 40.48
C PHE A 247 27.37 -5.41 41.63
N LYS A 248 27.57 -6.58 42.24
CA LYS A 248 28.62 -6.76 43.26
C LYS A 248 30.03 -6.56 42.70
N ASP A 249 30.27 -6.99 41.46
CA ASP A 249 31.56 -6.82 40.80
C ASP A 249 31.80 -5.37 40.34
N LEU A 250 30.73 -4.66 39.94
CA LEU A 250 30.75 -3.24 39.61
C LEU A 250 31.04 -2.39 40.84
N ILE A 251 30.40 -2.67 41.99
CA ILE A 251 30.68 -1.97 43.26
C ILE A 251 32.16 -2.12 43.63
N LYS A 252 32.71 -3.33 43.56
CA LYS A 252 34.14 -3.56 43.86
C LYS A 252 35.06 -2.80 42.90
N LYS A 253 34.70 -2.74 41.60
CA LYS A 253 35.45 -1.96 40.62
C LYS A 253 35.34 -0.46 40.89
N GLU A 254 34.18 0.06 41.26
CA GLU A 254 34.00 1.46 41.63
C GLU A 254 34.77 1.83 42.91
N GLU A 255 34.81 0.98 43.92
CA GLU A 255 35.65 1.17 45.13
C GLU A 255 37.16 1.20 44.77
N THR A 256 37.59 0.36 43.83
CA THR A 256 38.98 0.32 43.36
C THR A 256 39.32 1.56 42.51
N ILE A 257 38.38 2.00 41.68
CA ILE A 257 38.50 3.18 40.82
C ILE A 257 38.49 4.46 41.67
N THR A 258 37.58 4.59 42.64
CA THR A 258 37.54 5.73 43.57
C THR A 258 38.79 5.81 44.46
N GLY A 259 39.31 4.67 44.91
CA GLY A 259 40.59 4.59 45.63
C GLY A 259 41.80 5.03 44.78
N SER A 260 41.76 4.81 43.46
CA SER A 260 42.83 5.21 42.53
C SER A 260 42.67 6.64 41.94
N LEU A 261 41.45 7.19 41.95
CA LEU A 261 41.13 8.56 41.55
C LEU A 261 41.22 9.59 42.68
N SER A 262 41.38 9.17 43.94
CA SER A 262 41.70 10.04 45.06
C SER A 262 43.07 10.72 44.83
N GLY A 263 43.05 11.87 44.16
CA GLY A 263 44.23 12.72 43.92
C GLY A 263 44.52 13.10 42.46
N LYS A 264 43.74 12.64 41.46
CA LYS A 264 43.97 13.02 40.05
C LYS A 264 42.68 13.47 39.37
N ASN A 265 42.62 14.75 39.00
CA ASN A 265 41.53 15.34 38.23
C ASN A 265 41.73 15.04 36.73
N HIS A 266 40.83 14.27 36.11
CA HIS A 266 40.81 14.06 34.66
C HIS A 266 39.76 14.97 34.00
N PRO A 267 40.08 15.73 32.94
CA PRO A 267 39.22 16.80 32.41
C PRO A 267 37.93 16.34 31.69
N GLU A 268 37.83 15.09 31.23
CA GLU A 268 36.62 14.56 30.56
C GLU A 268 35.69 13.71 31.45
N PHE A 269 36.05 13.47 32.72
CA PHE A 269 35.15 12.81 33.67
C PHE A 269 34.57 13.86 34.61
N PRO A 270 33.24 14.09 34.63
CA PRO A 270 32.62 15.00 35.59
C PRO A 270 32.79 14.45 37.00
N VAL A 271 33.84 14.89 37.69
CA VAL A 271 34.17 14.51 39.07
C VAL A 271 33.00 14.86 40.02
N ASP A 272 32.15 15.81 39.63
CA ASP A 272 30.95 16.22 40.36
C ASP A 272 29.86 15.16 40.44
N TYR A 273 29.78 14.25 39.46
CA TYR A 273 28.82 13.14 39.46
C TYR A 273 29.23 12.10 40.51
N VAL A 274 30.52 11.75 40.56
CA VAL A 274 31.09 10.79 41.51
C VAL A 274 31.10 11.36 42.93
N LYS A 275 31.40 12.64 43.12
CA LYS A 275 31.36 13.32 44.43
C LYS A 275 29.93 13.42 45.00
N ARG A 276 28.91 13.59 44.15
CA ARG A 276 27.50 13.62 44.60
C ARG A 276 27.05 12.25 45.12
N ILE A 277 27.38 11.19 44.38
CA ILE A 277 27.07 9.80 44.79
C ILE A 277 27.77 9.43 46.09
N ALA A 278 29.03 9.86 46.27
CA ALA A 278 29.81 9.59 47.48
C ALA A 278 29.31 10.33 48.73
N ASN A 279 28.75 11.55 48.59
CA ASN A 279 28.30 12.36 49.72
C ASN A 279 26.85 12.07 50.15
N GLU A 280 25.97 11.72 49.23
CA GLU A 280 24.53 11.59 49.52
C GLU A 280 24.10 10.16 49.86
N GLY A 281 24.89 9.14 49.49
CA GLY A 281 24.51 7.74 49.63
C GLY A 281 23.27 7.38 48.80
N PHE A 282 23.14 6.11 48.40
CA PHE A 282 22.04 5.67 47.55
C PHE A 282 20.65 5.65 48.25
N SER A 283 20.57 5.98 49.55
CA SER A 283 19.34 5.88 50.34
C SER A 283 18.27 6.94 50.03
N THR A 284 18.60 8.00 49.29
CA THR A 284 17.65 9.09 48.99
C THR A 284 17.07 9.03 47.57
N ILE A 285 17.51 8.08 46.74
CA ILE A 285 17.04 7.97 45.34
C ILE A 285 15.68 7.24 45.26
N GLU A 286 15.27 6.51 46.30
CA GLU A 286 13.92 5.91 46.37
C GLU A 286 12.80 6.93 46.62
N GLN A 287 13.11 8.18 47.02
CA GLN A 287 12.09 9.22 47.26
C GLN A 287 11.86 10.19 46.10
N ILE A 288 12.56 10.05 44.96
CA ILE A 288 12.26 10.85 43.76
C ILE A 288 11.23 10.10 42.90
N GLY A 289 10.10 9.80 43.55
CA GLY A 289 8.84 9.40 42.95
C GLY A 289 7.75 10.47 43.11
N GLU A 290 8.11 11.71 43.43
CA GLU A 290 7.15 12.83 43.37
C GLU A 290 7.27 13.55 42.03
N ALA A 291 6.17 13.53 41.28
CA ALA A 291 6.00 14.26 40.03
C ALA A 291 6.34 15.75 40.22
N PRO A 292 7.04 16.40 39.27
CA PRO A 292 7.40 17.80 39.41
C PRO A 292 6.13 18.66 39.44
N GLN A 293 5.87 19.29 40.59
CA GLN A 293 4.83 20.31 40.70
C GLN A 293 5.17 21.49 39.80
N VAL A 294 4.19 21.86 38.96
CA VAL A 294 4.19 23.00 38.05
C VAL A 294 4.53 24.27 38.83
N ARG A 295 5.74 24.82 38.63
CA ARG A 295 6.06 26.19 39.02
C ARG A 295 5.97 27.09 37.79
N THR A 296 4.99 27.98 37.85
CA THR A 296 4.69 29.07 36.92
C THR A 296 5.94 29.85 36.52
N ALA A 297 6.19 29.93 35.21
CA ALA A 297 7.29 30.69 34.64
C ALA A 297 6.94 32.18 34.52
N THR A 298 7.68 33.04 35.23
CA THR A 298 7.80 34.47 34.89
C THR A 298 9.14 34.71 34.19
N LYS A 299 9.04 35.24 32.96
CA LYS A 299 10.11 35.52 31.98
C LYS A 299 11.30 36.32 32.54
N VAL A 300 12.54 35.95 32.16
CA VAL A 300 13.53 36.86 31.50
C VAL A 300 14.46 36.06 30.57
N LYS A 301 14.78 36.67 29.44
CA LYS A 301 15.39 36.21 28.19
C LYS A 301 16.82 35.63 28.30
N SER A 302 17.10 34.57 27.56
CA SER A 302 18.44 34.31 26.99
C SER A 302 18.33 33.63 25.61
N LYS A 303 19.16 34.11 24.68
CA LYS A 303 19.19 33.76 23.26
C LYS A 303 19.63 32.30 23.04
N ALA A 304 18.83 31.51 22.33
CA ALA A 304 19.25 30.21 21.82
C ALA A 304 19.82 30.35 20.40
N LYS A 305 21.09 29.95 20.23
CA LYS A 305 21.71 29.65 18.93
C LYS A 305 21.21 28.27 18.47
N SER A 306 20.72 28.19 17.23
CA SER A 306 20.44 26.92 16.55
C SER A 306 21.73 26.25 16.04
N PRO A 307 21.83 24.90 16.07
CA PRO A 307 23.02 24.17 15.59
C PRO A 307 23.09 24.11 14.06
N LEU A 308 24.31 24.30 13.54
CA LEU A 308 24.66 24.27 12.12
C LEU A 308 24.50 22.87 11.51
N LYS A 309 23.76 22.79 10.40
CA LYS A 309 23.85 21.71 9.42
C LYS A 309 24.98 22.05 8.43
N SER A 310 26.00 21.20 8.34
CA SER A 310 26.99 21.26 7.26
C SER A 310 26.35 20.75 5.96
N LYS A 311 26.26 21.63 4.96
CA LYS A 311 25.80 21.33 3.61
C LYS A 311 27.02 21.49 2.70
N VAL A 312 27.34 20.42 1.98
CA VAL A 312 28.41 20.33 0.98
C VAL A 312 28.17 21.37 -0.12
N GLU A 313 29.16 22.22 -0.36
CA GLU A 313 29.20 23.17 -1.47
C GLU A 313 29.56 22.45 -2.77
N SER A 314 28.68 22.53 -3.77
CA SER A 314 29.04 22.36 -5.17
C SER A 314 28.79 23.68 -5.90
N LYS A 315 29.86 24.27 -6.42
CA LYS A 315 29.90 25.50 -7.23
C LYS A 315 28.84 25.52 -8.33
N LYS A 316 28.09 26.63 -8.43
CA LYS A 316 27.47 27.11 -9.68
C LYS A 316 27.66 28.63 -9.76
N GLU A 317 28.05 29.07 -10.95
CA GLU A 317 28.44 30.44 -11.32
C GLU A 317 27.27 31.45 -11.21
N PRO A 318 27.56 32.75 -11.05
CA PRO A 318 26.53 33.77 -11.00
C PRO A 318 26.13 34.21 -12.41
N LYS A 319 24.83 34.17 -12.70
CA LYS A 319 24.24 35.00 -13.77
C LYS A 319 23.55 36.19 -13.11
N THR A 320 24.00 37.36 -13.51
CA THR A 320 23.39 38.69 -13.35
C THR A 320 21.95 38.71 -13.85
N GLU A 321 21.04 39.33 -13.09
CA GLU A 321 19.98 40.16 -13.66
C GLU A 321 19.34 41.11 -12.62
N SER A 322 19.11 42.33 -13.13
CA SER A 322 18.55 43.58 -12.61
C SER A 322 17.75 43.63 -11.31
N LYS A 323 18.13 44.60 -10.46
CA LYS A 323 17.27 45.28 -9.48
C LYS A 323 16.08 45.95 -10.18
N LYS A 324 14.86 45.68 -9.71
CA LYS A 324 13.74 46.64 -9.76
C LYS A 324 13.33 46.92 -8.33
N GLU A 325 13.30 48.20 -7.99
CA GLU A 325 12.77 48.72 -6.73
C GLU A 325 11.24 48.56 -6.75
N SER A 326 10.69 47.79 -5.81
CA SER A 326 9.27 47.87 -5.45
C SER A 326 9.15 48.13 -3.96
N THR A 327 8.29 49.08 -3.63
CA THR A 327 7.94 49.53 -2.29
C THR A 327 7.46 48.34 -1.46
N ALA A 328 8.20 47.94 -0.43
CA ALA A 328 7.86 46.76 0.35
C ALA A 328 6.67 47.05 1.29
N MET A 329 5.51 46.47 0.97
CA MET A 329 4.35 46.41 1.88
C MET A 329 4.73 45.64 3.15
N SER A 330 4.34 46.17 4.31
CA SER A 330 4.91 45.78 5.61
C SER A 330 3.91 45.23 6.62
N SER A 331 2.60 45.40 6.37
CA SER A 331 1.52 44.96 7.26
C SER A 331 0.49 44.10 6.50
N ILE A 332 -0.25 43.23 7.22
CA ILE A 332 -1.26 42.33 6.62
C ILE A 332 -2.44 43.15 6.05
N GLU A 333 -2.82 44.24 6.75
CA GLU A 333 -3.90 45.15 6.34
C GLU A 333 -3.60 45.86 5.01
N GLU A 334 -2.33 46.15 4.71
CA GLU A 334 -1.90 46.70 3.41
C GLU A 334 -2.10 45.69 2.27
N PHE A 335 -1.97 44.39 2.51
CA PHE A 335 -2.19 43.36 1.49
C PHE A 335 -3.67 43.06 1.27
N GLU A 336 -4.49 43.14 2.31
CA GLU A 336 -5.95 42.94 2.21
C GLU A 336 -6.68 44.09 1.49
N ALA A 337 -6.07 45.29 1.46
CA ALA A 337 -6.64 46.47 0.81
C ALA A 337 -6.30 46.59 -0.70
N VAL A 338 -5.46 45.71 -1.24
CA VAL A 338 -5.00 45.75 -2.63
C VAL A 338 -5.67 44.66 -3.45
N ASP A 339 -6.17 45.01 -4.64
CA ASP A 339 -6.80 44.05 -5.55
C ASP A 339 -5.86 42.86 -5.85
N PRO A 340 -6.33 41.60 -5.69
CA PRO A 340 -5.52 40.40 -5.89
C PRO A 340 -4.86 40.27 -7.26
N ALA A 341 -5.40 40.95 -8.27
CA ALA A 341 -4.90 40.98 -9.65
C ALA A 341 -3.61 41.82 -9.81
N ILE A 342 -3.31 42.72 -8.87
CA ILE A 342 -2.16 43.64 -8.93
C ILE A 342 -0.94 43.05 -8.21
N LEU A 343 -1.16 42.10 -7.29
CA LEU A 343 -0.11 41.50 -6.44
C LEU A 343 0.83 40.58 -7.24
N THR A 344 2.14 40.81 -7.14
CA THR A 344 3.16 39.95 -7.75
C THR A 344 3.37 38.66 -6.96
N GLU A 345 4.00 37.64 -7.54
CA GLU A 345 4.26 36.38 -6.81
C GLU A 345 5.09 36.59 -5.53
N GLU A 346 6.03 37.55 -5.54
CA GLU A 346 6.84 37.89 -4.36
C GLU A 346 6.00 38.51 -3.24
N ASP A 347 5.00 39.33 -3.59
CA ASP A 347 4.06 39.93 -2.64
C ASP A 347 3.18 38.87 -1.96
N TRP A 348 2.68 37.90 -2.73
CA TRP A 348 1.94 36.75 -2.20
C TRP A 348 2.78 35.92 -1.21
N TYR A 349 4.07 35.75 -1.48
CA TYR A 349 4.97 35.05 -0.56
C TYR A 349 5.23 35.84 0.73
N ASN A 350 5.37 37.16 0.62
CA ASN A 350 5.54 38.03 1.78
C ASN A 350 4.30 38.02 2.66
N TRP A 351 3.10 38.11 2.07
CA TRP A 351 1.84 38.00 2.78
C TRP A 351 1.70 36.64 3.48
N TYR A 352 1.91 35.53 2.77
CA TYR A 352 1.87 34.19 3.38
C TYR A 352 2.83 34.04 4.56
N LYS A 353 4.04 34.62 4.47
CA LYS A 353 5.04 34.57 5.52
C LYS A 353 4.63 35.41 6.73
N LEU A 354 4.03 36.57 6.51
CA LEU A 354 3.49 37.43 7.57
C LEU A 354 2.34 36.74 8.31
N GLU A 355 1.43 36.09 7.58
CA GLU A 355 0.23 35.47 8.15
C GLU A 355 0.52 34.12 8.84
N THR A 356 1.36 33.27 8.23
CA THR A 356 1.60 31.90 8.74
C THR A 356 2.90 31.74 9.53
N GLY A 357 3.81 32.73 9.47
CA GLY A 357 5.14 32.67 10.08
C GLY A 357 6.09 31.65 9.44
N LYS A 358 5.73 31.02 8.32
CA LYS A 358 6.51 29.98 7.63
C LYS A 358 7.08 30.48 6.31
N ASN A 359 8.37 30.19 6.07
CA ASN A 359 8.98 30.44 4.76
C ASN A 359 8.54 29.36 3.76
N ALA A 360 7.88 29.77 2.68
CA ALA A 360 7.61 28.90 1.55
C ALA A 360 8.93 28.63 0.79
N VAL A 361 9.62 27.54 1.13
CA VAL A 361 10.78 27.07 0.35
C VAL A 361 10.28 26.05 -0.67
N TYR A 362 10.85 26.06 -1.88
CA TYR A 362 10.61 25.13 -3.00
C TYR A 362 10.84 23.65 -2.61
N HIS A 363 9.94 23.10 -1.82
CA HIS A 363 9.85 21.68 -1.50
C HIS A 363 8.39 21.28 -1.69
N SER A 364 8.16 20.24 -2.50
CA SER A 364 6.86 19.88 -3.11
C SER A 364 5.63 19.88 -2.19
N LYS A 365 5.79 19.65 -0.88
CA LYS A 365 4.69 19.70 0.11
C LYS A 365 4.34 21.13 0.54
N ILE A 366 5.33 22.01 0.71
CA ILE A 366 5.14 23.39 1.15
C ILE A 366 4.52 24.23 0.03
N THR A 367 4.89 23.97 -1.24
CA THR A 367 4.32 24.64 -2.41
C THR A 367 2.82 24.35 -2.58
N LYS A 368 2.37 23.10 -2.30
CA LYS A 368 0.93 22.76 -2.34
C LYS A 368 0.12 23.47 -1.25
N ILE A 369 0.69 23.60 -0.06
CA ILE A 369 0.03 24.32 1.05
C ILE A 369 -0.09 25.80 0.72
N PHE A 370 0.97 26.40 0.16
CA PHE A 370 0.94 27.80 -0.29
C PHE A 370 -0.09 28.02 -1.41
N GLN A 371 -0.14 27.14 -2.41
CA GLN A 371 -1.14 27.27 -3.50
C GLN A 371 -2.57 27.08 -3.02
N ASN A 372 -2.82 26.14 -2.10
CA ASN A 372 -4.14 25.96 -1.51
C ASN A 372 -4.55 27.17 -0.64
N TRP A 373 -3.61 27.74 0.11
CA TRP A 373 -3.85 28.95 0.91
C TRP A 373 -4.14 30.16 -0.01
N LYS A 374 -3.35 30.36 -1.07
CA LYS A 374 -3.57 31.42 -2.06
C LYS A 374 -4.94 31.32 -2.73
N ALA A 375 -5.36 30.10 -3.08
CA ALA A 375 -6.68 29.85 -3.66
C ALA A 375 -7.82 30.18 -2.67
N SER A 376 -7.67 29.83 -1.39
CA SER A 376 -8.64 30.18 -0.34
C SER A 376 -8.79 31.69 -0.19
N LYS A 377 -7.67 32.44 -0.24
CA LYS A 377 -7.68 33.90 -0.12
C LYS A 377 -8.32 34.61 -1.31
N LEU A 378 -8.21 34.05 -2.52
CA LEU A 378 -8.90 34.58 -3.70
C LEU A 378 -10.43 34.45 -3.57
N VAL A 379 -10.91 33.32 -3.04
CA VAL A 379 -12.35 33.09 -2.81
C VAL A 379 -12.90 34.05 -1.75
N GLU A 380 -12.19 34.27 -0.64
CA GLU A 380 -12.60 35.23 0.40
C GLU A 380 -12.71 36.67 -0.12
N VAL A 381 -11.89 37.06 -1.11
CA VAL A 381 -11.96 38.39 -1.73
C VAL A 381 -13.12 38.46 -2.74
N GLU A 382 -13.35 37.40 -3.53
CA GLU A 382 -14.49 37.32 -4.45
C GLU A 382 -15.83 37.40 -3.70
N GLU A 383 -15.97 36.71 -2.56
CA GLU A 383 -17.19 36.76 -1.71
C GLU A 383 -17.44 38.17 -1.18
N LYS A 384 -16.40 38.88 -0.70
CA LYS A 384 -16.53 40.28 -0.26
C LYS A 384 -16.91 41.25 -1.38
N THR A 385 -16.50 40.98 -2.62
CA THR A 385 -16.89 41.82 -3.77
C THR A 385 -18.33 41.57 -4.25
N LEU A 386 -18.89 40.40 -3.94
CA LEU A 386 -20.28 40.07 -4.24
C LEU A 386 -21.23 40.67 -3.19
N GLU A 387 -20.87 40.61 -1.91
CA GLU A 387 -21.65 41.25 -0.82
C GLU A 387 -21.81 42.77 -1.03
N VAL A 388 -20.78 43.45 -1.57
CA VAL A 388 -20.84 44.89 -1.87
C VAL A 388 -21.71 45.22 -3.09
N ASN A 389 -21.92 44.27 -4.01
CA ASN A 389 -22.74 44.47 -5.21
C ASN A 389 -24.22 44.09 -4.99
N GLU A 390 -24.55 43.31 -3.97
CA GLU A 390 -25.94 42.96 -3.61
C GLU A 390 -26.66 44.06 -2.80
N GLU A 391 -25.94 45.02 -2.20
CA GLU A 391 -26.54 46.18 -1.52
C GLU A 391 -27.07 47.27 -2.48
N ALA A 392 -27.10 47.03 -3.80
CA ALA A 392 -27.44 48.04 -4.80
C ALA A 392 -28.40 47.58 -5.92
N VAL A 393 -29.47 46.83 -5.61
CA VAL A 393 -30.66 46.73 -6.49
C VAL A 393 -31.93 46.52 -5.65
N ASP A 394 -32.90 47.42 -5.81
CA ASP A 394 -34.20 47.43 -5.10
C ASP A 394 -35.09 46.20 -5.42
N GLU A 395 -35.61 45.57 -4.36
CA GLU A 395 -36.63 44.51 -4.37
C GLU A 395 -38.04 45.11 -4.52
N GLU A 396 -38.67 44.96 -5.69
CA GLU A 396 -40.15 45.08 -5.81
C GLU A 396 -40.72 44.48 -7.11
N SER A 397 -40.04 43.53 -7.77
CA SER A 397 -40.55 42.92 -9.02
C SER A 397 -40.37 41.41 -9.19
N SER A 398 -39.91 40.68 -8.16
CA SER A 398 -39.65 39.23 -8.24
C SER A 398 -40.78 38.35 -7.69
N GLU A 399 -41.63 38.84 -6.78
CA GLU A 399 -42.62 37.98 -6.11
C GLU A 399 -43.81 37.59 -7.00
N GLU A 400 -44.23 38.45 -7.94
CA GLU A 400 -45.33 38.11 -8.87
C GLU A 400 -44.90 37.14 -9.99
N ALA A 401 -43.59 37.01 -10.24
CA ALA A 401 -43.06 36.09 -11.26
C ALA A 401 -42.85 34.65 -10.74
N GLU A 402 -42.66 34.48 -9.43
CA GLU A 402 -42.41 33.18 -8.81
C GLU A 402 -43.71 32.39 -8.55
N GLU A 403 -44.82 33.06 -8.18
CA GLU A 403 -46.11 32.39 -7.97
C GLU A 403 -46.77 31.86 -9.27
N GLU A 404 -46.56 32.51 -10.42
CA GLU A 404 -47.06 32.00 -11.70
C GLU A 404 -46.28 30.77 -12.19
N VAL A 405 -45.01 30.60 -11.79
CA VAL A 405 -44.19 29.46 -12.17
C VAL A 405 -44.49 28.24 -11.31
N GLU A 406 -44.71 28.42 -9.99
CA GLU A 406 -45.01 27.32 -9.06
C GLU A 406 -46.31 26.56 -9.39
N GLN A 407 -47.35 27.26 -9.84
CA GLN A 407 -48.62 26.62 -10.24
C GLN A 407 -48.49 25.79 -11.53
N THR A 408 -47.51 26.10 -12.39
CA THR A 408 -47.30 25.37 -13.65
C THR A 408 -46.49 24.07 -13.51
N ILE A 409 -45.69 23.93 -12.45
CA ILE A 409 -44.82 22.75 -12.23
C ILE A 409 -45.60 21.58 -11.60
N SER A 410 -46.58 21.88 -10.73
CA SER A 410 -47.43 20.89 -10.04
C SER A 410 -48.33 20.05 -10.98
N SER A 411 -48.62 20.55 -12.19
CA SER A 411 -49.62 19.96 -13.10
C SER A 411 -49.05 19.33 -14.37
N ARG A 412 -47.71 19.27 -14.54
CA ARG A 412 -47.05 18.77 -15.74
C ARG A 412 -46.37 17.41 -15.52
N ASP A 413 -46.40 16.55 -16.54
CA ASP A 413 -45.69 15.28 -16.54
C ASP A 413 -44.17 15.49 -16.42
N ILE A 414 -43.57 14.87 -15.39
CA ILE A 414 -42.15 14.98 -15.02
C ILE A 414 -41.19 14.60 -16.17
N SER A 415 -41.67 13.82 -17.15
CA SER A 415 -40.92 13.44 -18.35
C SER A 415 -40.60 14.62 -19.29
N GLN A 416 -41.27 15.76 -19.13
CA GLN A 416 -41.10 16.95 -19.97
C GLN A 416 -40.29 18.07 -19.30
N PHE A 417 -39.79 17.86 -18.08
CA PHE A 417 -39.07 18.90 -17.32
C PHE A 417 -37.68 19.19 -17.92
N SER A 418 -37.37 20.46 -18.07
CA SER A 418 -36.05 20.97 -18.45
C SER A 418 -35.03 20.77 -17.33
N ASP A 419 -33.74 20.78 -17.67
CA ASP A 419 -32.68 20.54 -16.69
C ASP A 419 -32.62 21.59 -15.57
N LYS A 420 -33.14 22.82 -15.80
CA LYS A 420 -33.24 23.86 -14.75
C LYS A 420 -34.35 23.54 -13.74
N GLU A 421 -35.54 23.19 -14.23
CA GLU A 421 -36.69 22.81 -13.39
C GLU A 421 -36.38 21.58 -12.52
N TRP A 422 -35.60 20.63 -13.05
CA TRP A 422 -35.11 19.50 -12.26
C TRP A 422 -34.21 19.92 -11.10
N MET A 423 -33.36 20.94 -11.28
CA MET A 423 -32.45 21.42 -10.25
C MET A 423 -33.18 22.21 -9.17
N GLU A 424 -34.18 23.01 -9.54
CA GLU A 424 -35.05 23.71 -8.60
C GLU A 424 -35.86 22.74 -7.74
N MET A 425 -36.45 21.70 -8.36
CA MET A 425 -37.18 20.66 -7.61
C MET A 425 -36.26 19.91 -6.63
N TYR A 426 -35.00 19.67 -7.01
CA TYR A 426 -34.02 19.05 -6.11
C TYR A 426 -33.64 19.96 -4.94
N HIS A 427 -33.48 21.26 -5.20
CA HIS A 427 -33.19 22.26 -4.18
C HIS A 427 -34.36 22.39 -3.20
N GLN A 428 -35.60 22.44 -3.69
CA GLN A 428 -36.81 22.49 -2.87
C GLN A 428 -36.98 21.22 -2.00
N GLU A 429 -36.78 20.02 -2.55
CA GLU A 429 -36.95 18.77 -1.76
C GLU A 429 -35.81 18.50 -0.78
N THR A 430 -34.57 18.86 -1.11
CA THR A 430 -33.38 18.44 -0.34
C THR A 430 -32.64 19.56 0.36
N GLY A 431 -32.95 20.83 0.04
CA GLY A 431 -32.27 22.02 0.54
C GLY A 431 -30.81 22.12 0.12
N LYS A 432 -30.42 21.48 -0.99
CA LYS A 432 -29.02 21.39 -1.45
C LYS A 432 -28.91 21.71 -2.92
N ASP A 433 -27.84 22.41 -3.29
CA ASP A 433 -27.56 22.72 -4.69
C ASP A 433 -27.22 21.49 -5.52
N ALA A 434 -27.82 21.44 -6.70
CA ALA A 434 -27.56 20.39 -7.68
C ALA A 434 -26.18 20.52 -8.33
N ILE A 435 -25.53 21.69 -8.26
CA ILE A 435 -24.24 22.00 -8.90
C ILE A 435 -23.19 22.35 -7.83
N TYR A 436 -22.00 21.74 -7.94
CA TYR A 436 -20.84 22.07 -7.11
C TYR A 436 -19.61 22.22 -8.02
N HIS A 437 -18.92 23.36 -7.96
CA HIS A 437 -17.79 23.73 -8.86
C HIS A 437 -18.10 23.52 -10.35
N GLY A 438 -19.26 24.04 -10.82
CA GLY A 438 -19.66 23.99 -12.23
C GLY A 438 -20.02 22.60 -12.77
N LYS A 439 -20.19 21.58 -11.91
CA LYS A 439 -20.60 20.23 -12.29
C LYS A 439 -21.80 19.75 -11.47
N THR A 440 -22.75 19.10 -12.13
CA THR A 440 -23.90 18.44 -11.48
C THR A 440 -23.43 17.35 -10.50
N THR A 441 -23.93 17.38 -9.27
CA THR A 441 -23.53 16.45 -8.21
C THR A 441 -24.01 15.02 -8.49
N LYS A 442 -23.27 14.02 -7.98
CA LYS A 442 -23.66 12.61 -8.10
C LYS A 442 -24.96 12.30 -7.34
N LEU A 443 -25.23 13.06 -6.28
CA LEU A 443 -26.45 12.95 -5.48
C LEU A 443 -27.67 13.40 -6.28
N PHE A 444 -27.59 14.54 -6.96
CA PHE A 444 -28.62 15.00 -7.88
C PHE A 444 -28.95 13.98 -8.97
N LYS A 445 -27.93 13.40 -9.63
CA LYS A 445 -28.15 12.36 -10.66
C LYS A 445 -28.81 11.11 -10.12
N LYS A 446 -28.47 10.70 -8.89
CA LYS A 446 -29.06 9.53 -8.24
C LYS A 446 -30.51 9.80 -7.83
N TRP A 447 -30.79 10.99 -7.30
CA TRP A 447 -32.13 11.42 -6.93
C TRP A 447 -33.04 11.55 -8.16
N LYS A 448 -32.58 12.21 -9.24
CA LYS A 448 -33.31 12.32 -10.51
C LYS A 448 -33.68 10.95 -11.06
N LYS A 449 -32.78 9.97 -10.97
CA LYS A 449 -33.04 8.58 -11.38
C LYS A 449 -34.09 7.89 -10.51
N SER A 450 -34.06 8.09 -9.18
CA SER A 450 -35.03 7.54 -8.25
C SER A 450 -36.45 8.05 -8.53
N LYS A 451 -36.59 9.35 -8.82
CA LYS A 451 -37.89 9.96 -9.16
C LYS A 451 -38.47 9.46 -10.48
N LEU A 452 -37.60 9.14 -11.45
CA LEU A 452 -38.00 8.49 -12.70
C LEU A 452 -38.41 7.02 -12.51
N GLU A 453 -37.74 6.29 -11.60
CA GLU A 453 -38.07 4.89 -11.28
C GLU A 453 -39.36 4.77 -10.44
N GLU A 454 -39.73 5.77 -9.65
CA GLU A 454 -41.00 5.81 -8.88
C GLU A 454 -42.27 5.93 -9.76
N GLN A 455 -42.13 6.34 -11.03
CA GLN A 455 -43.27 6.46 -11.97
C GLN A 455 -43.61 5.17 -12.73
N GLU A 456 -42.79 4.11 -12.65
CA GLU A 456 -43.17 2.82 -13.24
C GLU A 456 -44.16 2.10 -12.29
N PRO A 457 -45.44 1.90 -12.69
CA PRO A 457 -46.41 1.25 -11.82
C PRO A 457 -46.03 -0.19 -11.52
N SER A 458 -46.13 -0.53 -10.24
CA SER A 458 -45.82 -1.82 -9.63
C SER A 458 -46.54 -3.01 -10.28
N GLU A 459 -45.79 -4.03 -10.71
CA GLU A 459 -46.30 -5.40 -10.79
C GLU A 459 -45.87 -6.20 -9.56
N MET A 460 -46.87 -6.77 -8.89
CA MET A 460 -46.79 -7.61 -7.69
C MET A 460 -46.29 -9.04 -8.00
N PRO A 461 -45.85 -9.81 -6.98
CA PRO A 461 -45.20 -11.11 -7.16
C PRO A 461 -46.21 -12.22 -7.48
N PHE A 462 -45.89 -13.10 -8.43
CA PHE A 462 -46.67 -14.29 -8.73
C PHE A 462 -45.88 -15.56 -8.38
N GLU A 463 -46.46 -16.39 -7.52
CA GLU A 463 -46.11 -17.80 -7.29
C GLU A 463 -46.43 -18.66 -8.54
N PRO A 464 -45.86 -19.87 -8.68
CA PRO A 464 -45.91 -20.61 -9.93
C PRO A 464 -47.21 -21.42 -10.03
N GLU A 465 -48.04 -21.12 -11.04
CA GLU A 465 -49.06 -22.05 -11.51
C GLU A 465 -48.74 -22.55 -12.92
N VAL A 466 -48.85 -23.87 -13.04
CA VAL A 466 -48.77 -24.67 -14.25
C VAL A 466 -50.13 -24.57 -14.94
N GLU A 467 -50.18 -24.13 -16.20
CA GLU A 467 -50.93 -24.81 -17.27
C GLU A 467 -50.76 -24.12 -18.65
N THR A 468 -50.23 -24.95 -19.56
CA THR A 468 -50.43 -25.07 -21.02
C THR A 468 -51.19 -24.01 -21.83
N GLU A 469 -50.48 -23.40 -22.80
CA GLU A 469 -50.96 -23.06 -24.16
C GLU A 469 -49.73 -23.22 -25.08
N GLN A 470 -49.55 -24.22 -25.97
CA GLN A 470 -50.38 -24.61 -27.12
C GLN A 470 -51.04 -23.42 -27.82
N ASN A 471 -50.22 -22.49 -28.36
CA ASN A 471 -50.53 -21.67 -29.55
C ASN A 471 -49.37 -20.72 -29.91
N VAL A 472 -48.20 -21.24 -30.33
CA VAL A 472 -47.17 -20.43 -31.05
C VAL A 472 -46.41 -21.24 -32.13
N VAL A 473 -46.77 -22.51 -32.39
CA VAL A 473 -45.90 -23.41 -33.17
C VAL A 473 -45.99 -23.20 -34.70
N GLU A 474 -46.94 -22.43 -35.23
CA GLU A 474 -47.16 -22.38 -36.69
C GLU A 474 -46.44 -21.25 -37.45
N GLU A 475 -45.89 -20.22 -36.79
CA GLU A 475 -45.21 -19.11 -37.52
C GLU A 475 -43.66 -19.15 -37.45
N THR A 476 -43.08 -20.12 -36.74
CA THR A 476 -41.63 -20.11 -36.43
C THR A 476 -40.79 -21.15 -37.16
N SER A 477 -41.38 -22.02 -38.00
CA SER A 477 -40.64 -23.04 -38.75
C SER A 477 -39.89 -22.52 -39.98
N ASP A 478 -40.23 -21.32 -40.44
CA ASP A 478 -39.80 -20.85 -41.76
C ASP A 478 -38.45 -20.11 -41.72
N LEU A 479 -38.08 -19.55 -40.56
CA LEU A 479 -36.82 -18.82 -40.38
C LEU A 479 -35.58 -19.72 -40.37
N ALA A 480 -35.72 -20.99 -39.99
CA ALA A 480 -34.62 -21.95 -39.96
C ALA A 480 -34.19 -22.43 -41.36
N ASN A 481 -35.05 -22.27 -42.36
CA ASN A 481 -34.83 -22.75 -43.74
C ASN A 481 -34.33 -21.65 -44.71
N LEU A 482 -34.21 -20.40 -44.24
CA LEU A 482 -33.71 -19.27 -45.02
C LEU A 482 -32.19 -19.12 -44.87
N ASN A 483 -31.52 -18.60 -45.91
CA ASN A 483 -30.07 -18.38 -45.88
C ASN A 483 -29.73 -17.36 -44.77
N PHE A 484 -28.86 -17.75 -43.83
CA PHE A 484 -28.49 -16.93 -42.66
C PHE A 484 -28.02 -15.51 -43.04
N LYS A 485 -27.40 -15.35 -44.22
CA LYS A 485 -26.93 -14.04 -44.72
C LYS A 485 -28.05 -13.09 -45.10
N SER A 486 -29.21 -13.57 -45.54
CA SER A 486 -30.34 -12.73 -45.95
C SER A 486 -31.24 -12.27 -44.81
N LEU A 487 -31.07 -12.83 -43.60
CA LEU A 487 -31.87 -12.46 -42.43
C LEU A 487 -31.45 -11.10 -41.85
N THR A 488 -32.45 -10.31 -41.46
CA THR A 488 -32.30 -9.05 -40.73
C THR A 488 -31.81 -9.29 -39.30
N ILE A 489 -31.33 -8.23 -38.64
CA ILE A 489 -30.74 -8.31 -37.30
C ILE A 489 -31.78 -8.80 -36.26
N GLU A 490 -33.03 -8.35 -36.39
CA GLU A 490 -34.12 -8.73 -35.48
C GLU A 490 -34.50 -10.21 -35.64
N GLU A 491 -34.57 -10.71 -36.89
CA GLU A 491 -34.82 -12.12 -37.18
C GLU A 491 -33.69 -13.02 -36.67
N ARG A 492 -32.41 -12.58 -36.74
CA ARG A 492 -31.29 -13.33 -36.15
C ARG A 492 -31.35 -13.42 -34.64
N TYR A 493 -31.85 -12.38 -33.96
CA TYR A 493 -32.07 -12.42 -32.51
C TYR A 493 -33.20 -13.37 -32.13
N GLN A 494 -34.27 -13.43 -32.93
CA GLN A 494 -35.33 -14.41 -32.76
C GLN A 494 -34.81 -15.83 -32.97
N LEU A 495 -34.03 -16.07 -34.03
CA LEU A 495 -33.40 -17.37 -34.30
C LEU A 495 -32.45 -17.80 -33.18
N TYR A 496 -31.61 -16.88 -32.67
CA TYR A 496 -30.73 -17.14 -31.53
C TYR A 496 -31.51 -17.53 -30.28
N THR A 497 -32.62 -16.82 -30.02
CA THR A 497 -33.47 -17.06 -28.86
C THR A 497 -34.17 -18.42 -28.96
N GLN A 498 -34.58 -18.82 -30.17
CA GLN A 498 -35.13 -20.15 -30.45
C GLN A 498 -34.10 -21.27 -30.27
N GLU A 499 -32.88 -21.12 -30.83
CA GLU A 499 -31.86 -22.17 -30.77
C GLU A 499 -31.23 -22.33 -29.39
N THR A 500 -31.08 -21.24 -28.64
CA THR A 500 -30.34 -21.24 -27.37
C THR A 500 -31.23 -21.12 -26.13
N GLY A 501 -32.52 -20.80 -26.32
CA GLY A 501 -33.47 -20.55 -25.22
C GLY A 501 -33.19 -19.26 -24.43
N LYS A 502 -32.28 -18.40 -24.89
CA LYS A 502 -31.83 -17.19 -24.17
C LYS A 502 -32.14 -15.93 -24.98
N LYS A 503 -32.81 -14.95 -24.37
CA LYS A 503 -33.07 -13.65 -25.00
C LYS A 503 -31.75 -12.89 -25.25
N ALA A 504 -31.57 -12.39 -26.48
CA ALA A 504 -30.45 -11.49 -26.80
C ALA A 504 -30.70 -10.11 -26.17
N ILE A 505 -29.84 -9.68 -25.23
CA ILE A 505 -29.99 -8.39 -24.55
C ILE A 505 -29.31 -7.28 -25.36
N VAL A 506 -30.08 -6.29 -25.80
CA VAL A 506 -29.60 -5.13 -26.55
C VAL A 506 -29.03 -4.08 -25.60
N ARG A 507 -27.86 -4.32 -24.98
CA ARG A 507 -27.00 -3.28 -24.38
C ARG A 507 -25.71 -3.91 -23.80
N GLY A 508 -24.55 -3.45 -24.28
CA GLY A 508 -23.24 -3.46 -23.59
C GLY A 508 -22.63 -4.80 -23.14
N SER A 509 -21.38 -5.05 -23.58
CA SER A 509 -20.37 -6.07 -23.16
C SER A 509 -20.76 -7.55 -22.95
N THR A 510 -22.04 -7.93 -22.92
CA THR A 510 -22.54 -9.32 -22.92
C THR A 510 -22.79 -9.86 -24.34
N THR A 511 -22.46 -9.06 -25.37
CA THR A 511 -22.56 -9.40 -26.80
C THR A 511 -21.58 -10.49 -27.26
N LYS A 512 -20.61 -10.93 -26.44
CA LYS A 512 -19.64 -11.96 -26.87
C LYS A 512 -20.28 -13.30 -27.18
N ILE A 513 -21.31 -13.72 -26.42
CA ILE A 513 -21.93 -15.03 -26.61
C ILE A 513 -22.74 -15.05 -27.91
N TYR A 514 -23.57 -14.03 -28.13
CA TYR A 514 -24.30 -13.87 -29.39
C TYR A 514 -23.35 -13.72 -30.58
N LYS A 515 -22.31 -12.87 -30.48
CA LYS A 515 -21.34 -12.68 -31.57
C LYS A 515 -20.55 -13.94 -31.91
N ASN A 516 -20.21 -14.76 -30.91
CA ASN A 516 -19.55 -16.04 -31.14
C ASN A 516 -20.49 -17.06 -31.80
N TRP A 517 -21.77 -17.09 -31.41
CA TRP A 517 -22.78 -17.92 -32.06
C TRP A 517 -23.04 -17.46 -33.51
N GLU A 518 -23.16 -16.16 -33.75
CA GLU A 518 -23.35 -15.57 -35.08
C GLU A 518 -22.14 -15.87 -35.99
N ALA A 519 -20.92 -15.74 -35.48
CA ALA A 519 -19.70 -16.09 -36.21
C ALA A 519 -19.66 -17.57 -36.59
N LYS A 520 -20.08 -18.46 -35.68
CA LYS A 520 -20.14 -19.91 -35.94
C LYS A 520 -21.17 -20.24 -37.01
N LYS A 521 -22.36 -19.63 -36.97
CA LYS A 521 -23.39 -19.81 -38.00
C LYS A 521 -22.95 -19.29 -39.37
N MET A 522 -22.22 -18.17 -39.40
CA MET A 522 -21.62 -17.66 -40.65
C MET A 522 -20.57 -18.62 -41.22
N GLU A 523 -19.73 -19.24 -40.39
CA GLU A 523 -18.76 -20.26 -40.83
C GLU A 523 -19.42 -21.53 -41.36
N ASP A 524 -20.49 -21.98 -40.70
CA ASP A 524 -21.22 -23.19 -41.12
C ASP A 524 -21.95 -22.99 -42.45
N THR A 525 -22.49 -21.79 -42.72
CA THR A 525 -23.06 -21.48 -44.06
C THR A 525 -22.02 -21.43 -45.17
N HIS A 526 -20.76 -21.06 -44.87
CA HIS A 526 -19.67 -21.05 -45.86
C HIS A 526 -19.16 -22.45 -46.24
N LYS A 527 -19.46 -23.48 -45.44
CA LYS A 527 -19.08 -24.88 -45.74
C LYS A 527 -20.15 -25.64 -46.52
N GLY A 528 -21.35 -25.06 -46.68
CA GLY A 528 -22.50 -25.69 -47.33
C GLY A 528 -22.88 -25.10 -48.70
N GLU A 529 -22.16 -24.10 -49.20
CA GLU A 529 -22.30 -23.54 -50.57
C GLU A 529 -21.32 -24.19 -51.55
#